data_AF-A0A661QYH2-F1
#
_entry.id   AF-A0A661QYH2-F1
#
_cell.length_a   1.000
_cell.length_b   1.000
_cell.length_c   1.000
_cell.angle_alpha   90.00
_cell.angle_beta   90.00
_cell.angle_gamma   90.00
#
_symmetry.space_group_name_H-M   'P 1'
#
loop_
_entity.id
_entity.type
_entity.pdbx_description
1 polymer ?
#
loop_
_entity_poly.entity_id
_entity_poly.type
_entity_poly.pdbx_seq_one_letter_code
_entity_poly.pdbx_strand_id
1 'polypeptide(L)'
;MNLVTDPWLPVSDTNNRLCYISLNQLFEKPDEWLDLVLRPHERVSVMRLLICIVQAALDGPTDIDEWNEALDEIPEAGLSYLNEWQSFFDLFDKKKPFLQIASLKPGNDNST
;
A
#
# COMPACT_ATOMS: atom_id res chain seq x y z
N MET A 1 -3.89 -2.46 -13.21
CA MET A 1 -2.88 -3.03 -12.30
C MET A 1 -3.29 -2.52 -10.94
N ASN A 2 -3.83 -3.40 -10.12
CA ASN A 2 -4.35 -3.03 -8.81
C ASN A 2 -3.31 -3.38 -7.74
N LEU A 3 -2.86 -2.37 -7.01
CA LEU A 3 -1.79 -2.51 -5.99
C LEU A 3 -2.19 -3.45 -4.83
N VAL A 4 -3.49 -3.67 -4.63
CA VAL A 4 -4.03 -4.55 -3.60
C VAL A 4 -3.85 -6.01 -3.96
N THR A 5 -4.07 -6.38 -5.22
CA THR A 5 -4.12 -7.77 -5.68
C THR A 5 -2.92 -8.19 -6.52
N ASP A 6 -2.39 -7.28 -7.33
CA ASP A 6 -1.29 -7.58 -8.25
C ASP A 6 0.06 -7.37 -7.56
N PRO A 7 1.05 -8.28 -7.76
CA PRO A 7 2.37 -8.11 -7.18
C PRO A 7 3.13 -6.90 -7.75
N TRP A 8 3.60 -6.02 -6.88
CA TRP A 8 4.37 -4.83 -7.26
C TRP A 8 5.40 -4.39 -6.21
N LEU A 9 5.22 -4.78 -4.95
CA LEU A 9 6.07 -4.40 -3.84
C LEU A 9 7.25 -5.37 -3.72
N PRO A 10 8.50 -4.95 -3.98
CA PRO A 10 9.65 -5.84 -3.87
C PRO A 10 10.06 -6.03 -2.40
N VAL A 11 10.15 -7.29 -1.99
CA VAL A 11 10.50 -7.69 -0.61
C VAL A 11 11.54 -8.82 -0.61
N SER A 12 12.16 -9.02 0.55
CA SER A 12 12.88 -10.25 0.88
C SER A 12 12.07 -11.10 1.85
N ASP A 13 11.93 -12.40 1.58
CA ASP A 13 11.25 -13.34 2.47
C ASP A 13 12.18 -13.91 3.57
N THR A 14 11.61 -14.67 4.50
CA THR A 14 12.35 -15.40 5.55
C THR A 14 13.39 -16.41 5.04
N ASN A 15 13.33 -16.79 3.76
CA ASN A 15 14.31 -17.65 3.08
C ASN A 15 15.38 -16.84 2.32
N ASN A 16 15.45 -15.53 2.53
CA ASN A 16 16.33 -14.59 1.83
C ASN A 16 16.10 -14.53 0.30
N ARG A 17 14.90 -14.88 -0.17
CA ARG A 17 14.54 -14.78 -1.59
C ARG A 17 13.94 -13.41 -1.87
N LEU A 18 14.31 -12.86 -3.02
CA LEU A 18 13.74 -11.62 -3.53
C LEU A 18 12.49 -11.95 -4.35
N CYS A 19 11.37 -11.32 -4.01
CA CYS A 19 10.11 -11.50 -4.71
C CYS A 19 9.30 -10.20 -4.73
N TYR A 20 8.23 -10.20 -5.54
CA TYR A 20 7.23 -9.14 -5.55
C TYR A 20 5.96 -9.67 -4.92
N ILE A 21 5.34 -8.85 -4.08
CA ILE A 21 4.07 -9.15 -3.42
C ILE A 21 3.06 -8.04 -3.67
N SER A 22 1.77 -8.35 -3.49
CA SER A 22 0.69 -7.37 -3.45
C SER A 22 0.52 -6.82 -2.03
N LEU A 23 -0.30 -5.77 -1.86
CA LEU A 23 -0.61 -5.28 -0.50
C LEU A 23 -1.42 -6.32 0.30
N ASN A 24 -2.31 -7.11 -0.31
CA ASN A 24 -3.00 -8.18 0.42
C ASN A 24 -2.01 -9.21 0.97
N GLN A 25 -1.05 -9.66 0.16
CA GLN A 25 -0.06 -10.63 0.61
C GLN A 25 0.82 -10.11 1.76
N LEU A 26 1.06 -8.79 1.81
CA LEU A 26 1.76 -8.15 2.93
C LEU A 26 1.02 -8.37 4.25
N PHE A 27 -0.31 -8.18 4.28
CA PHE A 27 -1.12 -8.30 5.49
C PHE A 27 -1.61 -9.74 5.77
N GLU A 28 -1.76 -10.60 4.75
CA GLU A 28 -2.11 -12.02 4.93
C GLU A 28 -1.02 -12.81 5.65
N LYS A 29 0.24 -12.39 5.50
CA LYS A 29 1.41 -13.13 5.97
C LYS A 29 2.49 -12.21 6.54
N PRO A 30 2.20 -11.43 7.59
CA PRO A 30 3.10 -10.39 8.09
C PRO A 30 4.48 -10.96 8.49
N ASP A 31 4.53 -12.19 9.00
CA ASP A 31 5.77 -12.83 9.46
C ASP A 31 6.63 -13.42 8.32
N GLU A 32 6.14 -13.48 7.08
CA GLU A 32 6.90 -14.03 5.94
C GLU A 32 7.93 -13.03 5.38
N TRP A 33 7.73 -11.72 5.62
CA TRP A 33 8.45 -10.63 4.95
C TRP A 33 9.45 -9.97 5.88
N LEU A 34 10.73 -9.94 5.48
CA LEU A 34 11.80 -9.38 6.30
C LEU A 34 12.10 -7.91 5.99
N ASP A 35 12.10 -7.52 4.71
CA ASP A 35 12.51 -6.17 4.33
C ASP A 35 11.97 -5.72 2.95
N LEU A 36 11.87 -4.39 2.76
CA LEU A 36 11.58 -3.75 1.49
C LEU A 36 12.86 -3.58 0.66
N VAL A 37 12.87 -4.18 -0.54
CA VAL A 37 14.03 -4.21 -1.44
C VAL A 37 13.91 -3.06 -2.44
N LEU A 38 14.06 -1.84 -1.92
CA LEU A 38 13.82 -0.58 -2.62
C LEU A 38 15.03 0.37 -2.52
N ARG A 39 15.14 1.33 -3.44
CA ARG A 39 16.11 2.43 -3.30
C ARG A 39 15.74 3.30 -2.09
N PRO A 40 16.69 4.01 -1.46
CA PRO A 40 16.41 4.75 -0.23
C PRO A 40 15.19 5.70 -0.29
N HIS A 41 15.01 6.45 -1.39
CA HIS A 41 13.88 7.36 -1.56
C HIS A 41 12.55 6.64 -1.81
N GLU A 42 12.57 5.49 -2.50
CA GLU A 42 11.39 4.64 -2.70
C GLU A 42 10.98 4.01 -1.36
N ARG A 43 11.94 3.49 -0.60
CA ARG A 43 11.70 2.84 0.68
C ARG A 43 10.99 3.77 1.65
N VAL A 44 11.45 5.01 1.80
CA VAL A 44 10.78 6.00 2.66
C VAL A 44 9.36 6.30 2.15
N SER A 45 9.18 6.44 0.84
CA SER A 45 7.86 6.74 0.25
C SER A 45 6.86 5.60 0.47
N VAL A 46 7.29 4.36 0.22
CA VAL A 46 6.48 3.16 0.41
C VAL A 46 6.18 2.93 1.89
N MET A 47 7.17 3.05 2.79
CA MET A 47 6.90 2.94 4.23
C MET A 47 5.86 3.94 4.71
N ARG A 48 5.90 5.18 4.22
CA ARG A 48 4.87 6.19 4.55
C ARG A 48 3.49 5.78 4.02
N LEU A 49 3.40 5.24 2.81
CA LEU A 49 2.14 4.71 2.28
C LEU A 49 1.60 3.59 3.16
N LEU A 50 2.44 2.63 3.55
CA LEU A 50 2.05 1.51 4.41
C LEU A 50 1.56 1.99 5.78
N ILE A 51 2.27 2.94 6.39
CA ILE A 51 1.86 3.55 7.67
C ILE A 51 0.51 4.26 7.51
N CYS A 52 0.29 5.03 6.43
CA CYS A 52 -1.00 5.68 6.17
C CYS A 52 -2.15 4.68 6.04
N ILE A 53 -1.92 3.53 5.39
CA ILE A 53 -2.92 2.46 5.26
C ILE A 53 -3.26 1.90 6.64
N VAL A 54 -2.25 1.55 7.44
CA VAL A 54 -2.46 0.99 8.80
C VAL A 54 -3.18 1.99 9.71
N GLN A 55 -2.77 3.25 9.67
CA GLN A 55 -3.41 4.32 10.44
C GLN A 55 -4.88 4.49 10.05
N ALA A 56 -5.20 4.50 8.75
CA ALA A 56 -6.58 4.60 8.28
C ALA A 56 -7.41 3.34 8.60
N ALA A 57 -6.79 2.16 8.54
CA ALA A 57 -7.44 0.88 8.82
C ALA A 57 -7.84 0.73 10.29
N LEU A 58 -7.01 1.23 11.21
CA LEU A 58 -7.26 1.18 12.65
C LEU A 58 -8.11 2.35 13.17
N ASP A 59 -8.50 3.30 12.31
CA ASP A 59 -8.97 4.63 12.73
C ASP A 59 -8.02 5.32 13.73
N GLY A 60 -6.72 5.00 13.59
CA GLY A 60 -5.60 5.56 14.34
C GLY A 60 -5.58 5.25 15.85
N PRO A 61 -4.54 4.59 16.38
CA PRO A 61 -4.28 4.66 17.81
C PRO A 61 -3.94 6.10 18.17
N THR A 62 -4.70 6.65 19.11
CA THR A 62 -4.62 8.04 19.56
C THR A 62 -3.47 8.27 20.54
N ASP A 63 -2.98 7.19 21.17
CA ASP A 63 -1.87 7.20 22.10
C ASP A 63 -0.98 5.94 22.00
N ILE A 64 0.01 5.86 22.89
CA ILE A 64 0.99 4.78 22.89
C ILE A 64 0.45 3.48 23.47
N ASP A 65 -0.57 3.55 24.33
CA ASP A 65 -1.16 2.36 24.95
C ASP A 65 -2.02 1.65 23.90
N GLU A 66 -2.87 2.39 23.18
CA GLU A 66 -3.61 1.89 22.02
C GLU A 66 -2.66 1.35 20.93
N TRP A 67 -1.50 2.00 20.71
CA TRP A 67 -0.51 1.50 19.76
C TRP A 67 0.04 0.11 20.14
N ASN A 68 0.31 -0.11 21.43
CA ASN A 68 0.86 -1.38 21.90
C ASN A 68 -0.15 -2.53 21.74
N GLU A 69 -1.44 -2.24 21.90
CA GLU A 69 -2.52 -3.22 21.73
C GLU A 69 -2.84 -3.48 20.25
N ALA A 70 -2.70 -2.47 19.39
CA ALA A 70 -3.06 -2.57 17.97
C ALA A 70 -2.16 -3.49 17.14
N LEU A 71 -0.96 -3.86 17.61
CA LEU A 71 0.02 -4.62 16.80
C LEU A 71 -0.56 -5.93 16.25
N ASP A 72 -1.33 -6.65 17.07
CA ASP A 72 -1.95 -7.92 16.68
C ASP A 72 -3.17 -7.73 15.75
N GLU A 73 -3.75 -6.52 15.72
CA GLU A 73 -4.93 -6.17 14.92
C GLU A 73 -4.57 -5.68 13.51
N ILE A 74 -3.34 -5.18 13.31
CA ILE A 74 -2.87 -4.63 12.04
C ILE A 74 -3.15 -5.54 10.83
N PRO A 75 -2.88 -6.86 10.88
CA PRO A 75 -3.11 -7.74 9.72
C PRO A 75 -4.58 -7.76 9.28
N GLU A 76 -5.51 -7.97 10.22
CA GLU A 76 -6.94 -8.09 9.92
C GLU A 76 -7.55 -6.74 9.53
N ALA A 77 -7.18 -5.67 10.25
CA ALA A 77 -7.62 -4.31 9.93
C ALA A 77 -7.14 -3.88 8.54
N GLY A 78 -5.87 -4.13 8.22
CA GLY A 78 -5.28 -3.83 6.92
C GLY A 78 -6.00 -4.54 5.77
N LEU A 79 -6.28 -5.84 5.91
CA LEU A 79 -7.03 -6.61 4.91
C LEU A 79 -8.45 -6.08 4.73
N SER A 80 -9.15 -5.79 5.82
CA SER A 80 -10.51 -5.26 5.79
C SER A 80 -10.57 -3.92 5.06
N TYR A 81 -9.64 -3.01 5.40
CA TYR A 81 -9.52 -1.70 4.76
C TYR A 81 -9.22 -1.83 3.26
N LEU A 82 -8.23 -2.64 2.88
CA LEU A 82 -7.87 -2.81 1.48
C LEU A 82 -8.97 -3.45 0.65
N ASN A 83 -9.74 -4.37 1.24
CA ASN A 83 -10.91 -4.96 0.57
C ASN A 83 -12.01 -3.92 0.33
N GLU A 84 -12.30 -3.06 1.30
CA GLU A 84 -13.28 -1.98 1.14
C GLU A 84 -12.85 -0.97 0.06
N TRP A 85 -11.59 -0.55 0.10
CA TRP A 85 -11.06 0.51 -0.75
C TRP A 85 -10.39 0.04 -2.04
N GLN A 86 -10.44 -1.27 -2.34
CA GLN A 86 -9.68 -1.91 -3.42
C GLN A 86 -9.78 -1.17 -4.77
N SER A 87 -10.97 -0.68 -5.12
CA SER A 87 -11.21 0.01 -6.40
C SER A 87 -10.39 1.29 -6.57
N PHE A 88 -9.96 1.94 -5.49
CA PHE A 88 -9.17 3.18 -5.53
C PHE A 88 -7.67 2.92 -5.70
N PHE A 89 -7.22 1.67 -5.62
CA PHE A 89 -5.82 1.27 -5.75
C PHE A 89 -5.45 0.76 -7.15
N ASP A 90 -6.33 0.90 -8.15
CA ASP A 90 -5.96 0.61 -9.54
C ASP A 90 -5.18 1.78 -10.15
N LEU A 91 -3.93 1.50 -10.55
CA LEU A 91 -3.03 2.47 -11.16
C LEU A 91 -3.54 3.02 -12.49
N PHE A 92 -4.39 2.26 -13.20
CA PHE A 92 -4.88 2.59 -14.53
C PHE A 92 -6.41 2.72 -14.59
N ASP A 93 -7.08 2.92 -13.45
CA ASP A 93 -8.52 3.21 -13.47
C ASP A 93 -8.81 4.43 -14.34
N LYS A 94 -9.86 4.35 -15.16
CA LYS A 94 -10.19 5.40 -16.14
C LYS A 94 -10.68 6.70 -15.50
N LYS A 95 -11.16 6.66 -14.26
CA LYS A 95 -11.79 7.79 -13.57
C LYS A 95 -11.03 8.20 -12.31
N LYS A 96 -10.49 7.24 -11.56
CA LYS A 96 -9.86 7.40 -10.26
C LYS A 96 -8.53 6.63 -10.19
N PRO A 97 -7.57 6.88 -11.11
CA PRO A 97 -6.29 6.19 -11.09
C PRO A 97 -5.54 6.53 -9.80
N PHE A 98 -4.96 5.53 -9.16
CA PHE A 98 -4.27 5.68 -7.88
C PHE A 98 -3.20 6.79 -7.97
N LEU A 99 -3.30 7.79 -7.08
CA LEU A 99 -2.43 8.96 -6.97
C LEU A 99 -2.18 9.72 -8.28
N GLN A 100 -3.16 9.73 -9.18
CA GLN A 100 -3.07 10.39 -10.49
C GLN A 100 -4.33 11.20 -10.80
N ILE A 101 -4.20 12.13 -11.76
CA ILE A 101 -5.32 12.91 -12.29
C ILE A 101 -5.73 12.28 -13.62
N ALA A 102 -6.88 11.60 -13.66
CA ALA A 102 -7.37 10.88 -14.86
C ALA A 102 -7.49 11.78 -16.11
N SER A 103 -7.85 13.05 -15.90
CA SER A 103 -8.10 14.02 -16.96
C SER A 103 -6.90 14.91 -17.28
N LEU A 104 -5.69 14.55 -16.84
CA LEU A 104 -4.50 15.35 -17.09
C LEU A 104 -4.22 15.43 -18.60
N LYS A 105 -4.09 16.66 -19.12
CA LYS A 105 -3.78 16.92 -20.53
C LYS A 105 -2.47 17.72 -20.65
N PRO A 106 -1.68 17.51 -21.72
CA PRO A 106 -0.53 18.37 -22.00
C PRO A 106 -0.95 19.84 -22.17
N GLY A 107 -0.14 20.77 -21.68
CA GLY A 107 -0.43 22.21 -21.75
C GLY A 107 -0.42 22.82 -23.16
N ASN A 108 0.02 22.06 -24.17
CA ASN A 108 0.03 22.47 -25.59
C ASN A 108 -1.20 22.00 -26.37
N ASP A 109 -2.30 21.64 -25.70
CA ASP A 109 -3.60 21.50 -26.36
C ASP A 109 -4.10 22.87 -26.84
N ASN A 110 -3.53 23.34 -27.95
CA ASN A 110 -4.05 24.41 -28.81
C ASN A 110 -5.29 23.88 -29.58
N SER A 111 -6.25 23.31 -28.84
CA SER A 111 -7.57 23.05 -29.38
C SER A 111 -8.30 24.40 -29.40
N THR A 112 -8.21 25.04 -30.56
CA THR A 112 -9.02 26.19 -31.02
C THR A 112 -10.49 26.08 -30.67
#